data_AF-A0A265UP57-F1
#
_entry.id   AF-A0A265UP57-F1
#
_cell.length_a   1.000
_cell.length_b   1.000
_cell.length_c   1.000
_cell.angle_alpha   90.00
_cell.angle_beta   90.00
_cell.angle_gamma   90.00
#
_symmetry.space_group_name_H-M   'P 1'
#
loop_
_entity.id
_entity.type
_entity.pdbx_description
1 polymer ?
#
loop_
_entity_poly.entity_id
_entity_poly.type
_entity_poly.pdbx_seq_one_letter_code
_entity_poly.pdbx_strand_id
1 'polypeptide(L)'
;MKKLFLLMAIGLTFSLNAQDLKSLSKAKEGVTKSVDQSSFVEKFAGDQVKKLTEKFNLSEAQQTQVSDLVVSQLKTEKFQKLIGSFSPAQLMGSGAQDKISSNLMESDEFKAGMNKVLNEEQKKKN
;
A
#
# COMPACT_ATOMS: atom_id res chain seq x y z
N MET A 1 9.11 15.58 -53.17
CA MET A 1 8.43 16.54 -52.25
C MET A 1 8.30 15.83 -50.90
N LYS A 2 9.18 16.06 -49.92
CA LYS A 2 9.17 17.13 -48.90
C LYS A 2 7.90 17.14 -48.00
N LYS A 3 8.15 16.84 -46.71
CA LYS A 3 7.45 17.20 -45.45
C LYS A 3 6.52 16.11 -44.89
N LEU A 4 6.69 15.47 -43.72
CA LEU A 4 7.21 15.80 -42.37
C LEU A 4 6.11 16.21 -41.36
N PHE A 5 6.14 15.55 -40.18
CA PHE A 5 5.54 15.84 -38.86
C PHE A 5 4.00 15.64 -38.73
N LEU A 6 3.51 14.65 -37.95
CA LEU A 6 3.38 14.57 -36.48
C LEU A 6 2.06 15.15 -35.97
N LEU A 7 1.20 14.30 -35.41
CA LEU A 7 0.67 14.56 -34.07
C LEU A 7 0.11 13.29 -33.41
N MET A 8 0.63 13.07 -32.21
CA MET A 8 0.22 12.16 -31.16
C MET A 8 -1.15 12.61 -30.63
N ALA A 9 -2.12 11.70 -30.52
CA ALA A 9 -3.29 11.90 -29.66
C ALA A 9 -3.72 10.55 -29.07
N ILE A 10 -3.41 10.41 -27.79
CA ILE A 10 -3.78 9.33 -26.89
C ILE A 10 -5.30 9.38 -26.70
N GLY A 11 -5.95 8.24 -26.91
CA GLY A 11 -7.38 8.04 -26.65
C GLY A 11 -7.63 6.66 -26.07
N LEU A 12 -7.02 6.35 -24.92
CA LEU A 12 -7.39 5.19 -24.12
C LEU A 12 -8.72 5.51 -23.43
N THR A 13 -9.81 5.02 -24.01
CA THR A 13 -11.14 5.00 -23.43
C THR A 13 -11.18 3.99 -22.29
N PHE A 14 -10.99 4.46 -21.06
CA PHE A 14 -11.37 3.68 -19.88
C PHE A 14 -12.89 3.79 -19.68
N SER A 15 -13.62 2.83 -20.26
CA SER A 15 -14.98 2.49 -19.85
C SER A 15 -14.91 1.29 -18.92
N LEU A 16 -14.90 1.51 -17.61
CA LEU A 16 -15.18 0.46 -16.61
C LEU A 16 -16.03 1.05 -15.47
N ASN A 17 -17.35 0.83 -15.62
CA ASN A 17 -18.35 0.59 -14.59
C ASN A 17 -18.25 1.38 -13.27
N ALA A 18 -18.99 2.49 -13.20
CA ALA A 18 -19.55 2.98 -11.95
C ALA A 18 -20.65 2.01 -11.48
N GLN A 19 -20.25 0.89 -10.89
CA GLN A 19 -21.17 -0.09 -10.30
C GLN A 19 -21.61 0.41 -8.92
N ASP A 20 -22.79 1.02 -8.91
CA ASP A 20 -23.73 1.22 -7.79
C ASP A 20 -23.15 1.41 -6.36
N LEU A 21 -22.80 2.65 -6.04
CA LEU A 21 -22.41 3.12 -4.69
C LEU A 21 -23.64 3.38 -3.79
N LYS A 22 -24.77 2.69 -3.98
CA LYS A 22 -25.98 2.85 -3.15
C LYS A 22 -26.26 1.70 -2.18
N SER A 23 -25.44 0.63 -2.17
CA SER A 23 -25.66 -0.54 -1.31
C SER A 23 -24.76 -0.63 -0.06
N LEU A 24 -23.85 0.33 0.19
CA LEU A 24 -22.97 0.32 1.37
C LEU A 24 -23.54 1.07 2.60
N SER A 25 -24.75 1.62 2.53
CA SER A 25 -25.37 2.40 3.62
C SER A 25 -25.91 1.56 4.81
N LYS A 26 -25.65 0.25 4.86
CA LYS A 26 -26.13 -0.64 5.94
C LYS A 26 -25.05 -1.59 6.45
N ALA A 27 -23.90 -1.05 6.83
CA ALA A 27 -22.96 -1.75 7.70
C ALA A 27 -22.72 -0.92 8.98
N LYS A 28 -23.74 -0.99 9.85
CA LYS A 28 -23.67 -1.11 11.31
C LYS A 28 -22.71 -0.19 12.08
N GLU A 29 -23.35 0.73 12.80
CA GLU A 29 -22.88 1.43 13.98
C GLU A 29 -22.02 0.58 14.91
N GLY A 30 -20.86 1.14 15.25
CA GLY A 30 -19.92 0.70 16.27
C GLY A 30 -18.96 1.85 16.58
N VAL A 31 -19.52 2.99 16.97
CA VAL A 31 -18.78 4.19 17.35
C VAL A 31 -18.05 3.93 18.67
N THR A 32 -16.78 3.57 18.58
CA THR A 32 -15.79 3.89 19.60
C THR A 32 -14.74 4.72 18.89
N LYS A 33 -14.59 6.00 19.29
CA LYS A 33 -13.60 6.96 18.76
C LYS A 33 -12.33 6.25 18.30
N SER A 34 -12.27 5.95 17.01
CA SER A 34 -11.13 5.38 16.34
C SER A 34 -10.08 6.48 16.37
N VAL A 35 -8.94 6.25 17.00
CA VAL A 35 -7.74 6.92 16.47
C VAL A 35 -7.72 6.57 15.00
N ASP A 36 -7.73 7.61 14.16
CA ASP A 36 -7.87 7.52 12.71
C ASP A 36 -7.03 6.37 12.17
N GLN A 37 -7.65 5.20 11.95
CA GLN A 37 -6.95 4.02 11.45
C GLN A 37 -6.34 4.33 10.08
N SER A 38 -6.95 5.26 9.33
CA SER A 38 -6.39 5.93 8.15
C SER A 38 -5.05 6.60 8.45
N SER A 39 -4.97 7.44 9.48
CA SER A 39 -3.75 8.13 9.90
C SER A 39 -2.65 7.17 10.35
N PHE A 40 -3.01 6.09 11.05
CA PHE A 40 -2.06 5.03 11.38
C PHE A 40 -1.51 4.35 10.12
N VAL A 41 -2.39 3.94 9.20
CA VAL A 41 -2.00 3.23 7.97
C VAL A 41 -1.07 4.10 7.12
N GLU A 42 -1.37 5.38 6.96
CA GLU A 42 -0.53 6.31 6.19
C GLU A 42 0.86 6.49 6.80
N LYS A 43 0.93 6.75 8.12
CA LYS A 43 2.22 6.89 8.81
C LYS A 43 3.02 5.60 8.79
N PHE A 44 2.39 4.49 9.13
CA PHE A 44 3.03 3.19 9.14
C PHE A 44 3.55 2.82 7.75
N ALA A 45 2.76 3.05 6.69
CA ALA A 45 3.19 2.81 5.32
C ALA A 45 4.42 3.66 4.95
N GLY A 46 4.41 4.95 5.28
CA GLY A 46 5.57 5.82 5.08
C GLY A 46 6.83 5.31 5.80
N ASP A 47 6.70 4.88 7.05
CA ASP A 47 7.82 4.32 7.82
C ASP A 47 8.34 3.01 7.23
N GLN A 48 7.45 2.13 6.73
CA GLN A 48 7.87 0.90 6.04
C GLN A 48 8.61 1.21 4.74
N VAL A 49 8.10 2.14 3.94
CA VAL A 49 8.76 2.56 2.69
C VAL A 49 10.14 3.13 2.99
N LYS A 50 10.28 3.95 4.04
CA LYS A 50 11.59 4.48 4.45
C LYS A 50 12.58 3.37 4.80
N LYS A 51 12.18 2.42 5.65
CA LYS A 51 13.02 1.26 6.02
C LYS A 51 13.41 0.42 4.81
N LEU A 52 12.48 0.17 3.90
CA LEU A 52 12.72 -0.59 2.66
C LEU A 52 13.62 0.17 1.69
N THR A 53 13.48 1.50 1.63
CA THR A 53 14.35 2.37 0.83
C THR A 53 15.78 2.31 1.33
N GLU A 54 15.99 2.40 2.65
CA GLU A 54 17.31 2.27 3.25
C GLU A 54 17.91 0.87 3.01
N LYS A 55 17.11 -0.20 3.13
CA LYS A 55 17.56 -1.58 2.92
C LYS A 55 17.95 -1.86 1.46
N PHE A 56 17.10 -1.46 0.51
CA PHE A 56 17.23 -1.85 -0.90
C PHE A 56 17.76 -0.73 -1.80
N ASN A 57 18.01 0.47 -1.27
CA ASN A 57 18.36 1.66 -2.04
C ASN A 57 17.36 1.92 -3.17
N LEU A 58 16.09 2.09 -2.80
CA LEU A 58 14.99 2.24 -3.75
C LEU A 58 15.01 3.61 -4.45
N SER A 59 14.81 3.63 -5.77
CA SER A 59 14.58 4.88 -6.51
C SER A 59 13.22 5.48 -6.17
N GLU A 60 12.98 6.76 -6.50
CA GLU A 60 11.69 7.42 -6.25
C GLU A 60 10.51 6.66 -6.87
N ALA A 61 10.66 6.16 -8.10
CA ALA A 61 9.64 5.35 -8.75
C ALA A 61 9.36 4.04 -8.00
N GLN A 62 10.40 3.38 -7.48
CA GLN A 62 10.24 2.17 -6.67
C GLN A 62 9.60 2.50 -5.32
N GLN A 63 9.94 3.63 -4.70
CA GLN A 63 9.33 4.07 -3.44
C GLN A 63 7.82 4.27 -3.58
N THR A 64 7.35 4.88 -4.68
CA THR A 64 5.92 4.99 -4.97
C THR A 64 5.26 3.61 -5.10
N GLN A 65 5.87 2.70 -5.88
CA GLN A 65 5.33 1.35 -6.07
C GLN A 65 5.29 0.55 -4.76
N VAL A 66 6.32 0.67 -3.92
CA VAL A 66 6.34 0.04 -2.59
C VAL A 66 5.31 0.68 -1.67
N SER A 67 5.14 2.00 -1.70
CA SER A 67 4.11 2.70 -0.93
C SER A 67 2.71 2.19 -1.26
N ASP A 68 2.38 2.12 -2.55
CA ASP A 68 1.10 1.60 -3.02
C ASP A 68 0.91 0.13 -2.63
N LEU A 69 1.96 -0.68 -2.73
CA LEU A 69 1.94 -2.08 -2.33
C LEU A 69 1.68 -2.23 -0.82
N VAL A 70 2.39 -1.48 0.03
CA VAL A 70 2.22 -1.51 1.48
C VAL A 70 0.81 -1.06 1.86
N VAL A 71 0.34 0.07 1.33
CA VAL A 71 -1.01 0.58 1.61
C VAL A 71 -2.08 -0.42 1.16
N SER A 72 -1.91 -1.04 -0.01
CA SER A 72 -2.82 -2.07 -0.53
C SER A 72 -2.90 -3.26 0.42
N GLN A 73 -1.76 -3.77 0.90
CA GLN A 73 -1.73 -4.87 1.87
C GLN A 73 -2.41 -4.48 3.19
N LEU A 74 -2.12 -3.30 3.72
CA LEU A 74 -2.71 -2.83 4.98
C LEU A 74 -4.23 -2.65 4.91
N LYS A 75 -4.78 -2.41 3.72
CA LYS A 75 -6.23 -2.29 3.48
C LYS A 75 -6.94 -3.63 3.28
N THR A 76 -6.21 -4.74 3.16
CA THR A 76 -6.83 -6.07 3.09
C THR A 76 -7.54 -6.41 4.39
N GLU A 77 -8.57 -7.26 4.34
CA GLU A 77 -9.30 -7.68 5.54
C GLU A 77 -8.39 -8.29 6.61
N LYS A 78 -7.37 -9.05 6.20
CA LYS A 78 -6.40 -9.69 7.10
C LYS A 78 -5.70 -8.63 7.94
N PHE A 79 -5.18 -7.57 7.30
CA PHE A 79 -4.47 -6.51 8.00
C PHE A 79 -5.41 -5.56 8.74
N GLN A 80 -6.60 -5.27 8.20
CA GLN A 80 -7.59 -4.46 8.92
C GLN A 80 -8.06 -5.15 10.21
N LYS A 81 -8.25 -6.48 10.19
CA LYS A 81 -8.53 -7.27 11.40
C LYS A 81 -7.36 -7.27 12.37
N LEU A 82 -6.13 -7.41 11.87
CA LEU A 82 -4.92 -7.36 12.70
C LEU A 82 -4.75 -5.99 13.37
N ILE A 83 -4.84 -4.90 12.60
CA ILE A 83 -4.73 -3.52 13.10
C ILE A 83 -5.85 -3.24 14.10
N GLY A 84 -7.08 -3.64 13.78
CA GLY A 84 -8.25 -3.50 14.65
C GLY A 84 -8.18 -4.33 15.94
N SER A 85 -7.27 -5.32 16.03
CA SER A 85 -7.04 -6.09 17.27
C SER A 85 -6.24 -5.32 18.32
N PHE A 86 -5.64 -4.19 17.94
CA PHE A 86 -4.88 -3.33 18.85
C PHE A 86 -5.69 -2.09 19.24
N SER A 87 -5.57 -1.69 20.51
CA SER A 87 -6.01 -0.36 20.91
C SER A 87 -5.13 0.71 20.24
N PRO A 88 -5.65 1.95 20.11
CA PRO A 88 -4.86 3.04 19.58
C PRO A 88 -3.50 3.29 20.25
N ALA A 89 -3.44 3.20 21.58
CA ALA A 89 -2.20 3.39 22.32
C ALA A 89 -1.16 2.30 21.98
N GLN A 90 -1.63 1.06 21.74
CA GLN A 90 -0.76 -0.04 21.31
C GLN A 90 -0.25 0.17 19.89
N LEU A 91 -1.07 0.71 18.97
CA LEU A 91 -0.66 1.02 17.60
C LEU A 91 0.46 2.07 17.52
N MET A 92 0.55 2.96 18.51
CA MET A 92 1.67 3.90 18.63
C MET A 92 2.93 3.26 19.24
N GLY A 93 2.81 2.09 19.86
CA GLY A 93 3.92 1.35 20.44
C GLY A 93 4.64 0.47 19.41
N SER A 94 5.94 0.28 19.61
CA SER A 94 6.78 -0.56 18.74
C SER A 94 6.25 -1.99 18.62
N GLY A 95 5.77 -2.60 19.72
CA GLY A 95 5.30 -3.99 19.71
C GLY A 95 4.18 -4.29 18.71
N ALA A 96 3.20 -3.40 18.55
CA ALA A 96 2.13 -3.59 17.56
C ALA A 96 2.66 -3.35 16.14
N GLN A 97 3.45 -2.29 15.96
CA GLN A 97 4.06 -1.95 14.67
C GLN A 97 4.99 -3.05 14.16
N ASP A 98 5.79 -3.64 15.04
CA ASP A 98 6.70 -4.76 14.72
C ASP A 98 5.91 -6.00 14.31
N LYS A 99 4.81 -6.31 15.02
CA LYS A 99 3.93 -7.43 14.66
C LYS A 99 3.25 -7.22 13.31
N ILE A 100 2.76 -6.02 13.03
CA ILE A 100 2.16 -5.66 11.74
C ILE A 100 3.23 -5.72 10.63
N SER A 101 4.44 -5.21 10.88
CA SER A 101 5.57 -5.24 9.94
C SER A 101 6.01 -6.67 9.64
N SER A 102 6.19 -7.52 10.65
CA SER A 102 6.52 -8.94 10.46
C SER A 102 5.45 -9.65 9.62
N ASN A 103 4.17 -9.47 9.92
CA ASN A 103 3.08 -10.05 9.13
C ASN A 103 3.09 -9.57 7.67
N LEU A 104 3.44 -8.30 7.43
CA LEU A 104 3.57 -7.73 6.09
C LEU A 104 4.74 -8.35 5.33
N MET A 105 5.92 -8.43 5.96
CA MET A 105 7.10 -9.02 5.35
C MET A 105 6.96 -10.52 5.11
N GLU A 106 6.11 -11.20 5.89
CA GLU A 106 5.83 -12.63 5.76
C GLU A 106 4.75 -12.95 4.70
N SER A 107 3.92 -11.99 4.33
CA SER A 107 2.88 -12.17 3.29
C SER A 107 3.50 -12.51 1.94
N ASP A 108 3.00 -13.60 1.35
CA ASP A 108 3.43 -14.04 0.03
C ASP A 108 3.05 -13.03 -1.05
N GLU A 109 1.90 -12.37 -0.92
CA GLU A 109 1.45 -11.31 -1.81
C GLU A 109 2.40 -10.10 -1.75
N PHE A 110 2.83 -9.71 -0.54
CA PHE A 110 3.80 -8.63 -0.37
C PHE A 110 5.16 -9.01 -0.95
N LYS A 111 5.69 -10.20 -0.65
CA LYS A 111 6.96 -10.70 -1.19
C LYS A 111 6.93 -10.77 -2.72
N ALA A 112 5.85 -11.28 -3.29
CA ALA A 112 5.67 -11.36 -4.74
C ALA A 112 5.59 -9.96 -5.37
N GLY A 113 4.92 -9.02 -4.72
CA GLY A 113 4.89 -7.61 -5.13
C GLY A 113 6.28 -6.98 -5.10
N MET A 114 7.01 -7.13 -4.00
CA MET A 114 8.38 -6.63 -3.86
C MET A 114 9.31 -7.21 -4.93
N ASN A 115 9.21 -8.51 -5.24
CA ASN A 115 10.01 -9.14 -6.30
C ASN A 115 9.75 -8.58 -7.70
N LYS A 116 8.60 -7.93 -7.94
CA LYS A 116 8.31 -7.24 -9.20
C LYS A 116 8.86 -5.81 -9.23
N VAL A 117 9.00 -5.18 -8.07
CA VAL A 117 9.49 -3.81 -7.92
C VAL A 117 11.02 -3.75 -7.88
N LEU A 118 11.64 -4.71 -7.19
CA LEU A 118 13.09 -4.79 -7.05
C LEU A 118 13.75 -5.26 -8.34
N ASN A 119 14.93 -4.70 -8.65
CA ASN A 119 15.80 -5.22 -9.70
C ASN A 119 16.63 -6.43 -9.20
N GLU A 120 17.34 -7.11 -10.10
CA GLU A 120 18.11 -8.32 -9.76
C GLU A 120 19.23 -8.08 -8.74
N GLU A 121 19.84 -6.90 -8.71
CA GLU A 121 20.87 -6.56 -7.72
C GLU A 121 20.27 -6.33 -6.33
N GLN A 122 19.10 -5.71 -6.27
CA GLN A 122 18.37 -5.47 -5.03
C GLN A 122 17.78 -6.76 -4.45
N LYS A 123 17.33 -7.70 -5.31
CA LYS A 123 16.84 -9.02 -4.89
C LYS A 123 17.92 -9.85 -4.19
N LYS A 124 19.19 -9.69 -4.57
CA LYS A 124 20.32 -10.38 -3.91
C LYS A 124 20.56 -9.90 -2.47
N LYS A 125 19.98 -8.77 -2.07
CA LYS A 125 20.02 -8.23 -0.69
C LYS A 125 18.82 -8.67 0.16
N ASN A 126 17.90 -9.47 -0.42
CA ASN A 126 16.69 -9.91 0.26
C ASN A 126 16.93 -11.14 1.13
#